data_AF-I3YRV7-F1
#
_entry.id   AF-I3YRV7-F1
#
_cell.length_a   1.000
_cell.length_b   1.000
_cell.length_c   1.000
_cell.angle_alpha   90.00
_cell.angle_beta   90.00
_cell.angle_gamma   90.00
#
_symmetry.space_group_name_H-M   'P 1'
#
loop_
_entity.id
_entity.type
_entity.pdbx_description
1 polymer ?
#
loop_
_entity_poly.entity_id
_entity_poly.type
_entity_poly.pdbx_seq_one_letter_code
_entity_poly.pdbx_strand_id
1 'polypeptide(L)'
;MNTLQKIEDRFDEHLRTVDELISFDKIILDLCINHIENLNERLKSGPFEINNPLYLAEGTLQTMKTVRENNSLRIKYLSMFNSCLVLQVSYFTSIVDDIFKHTIYRLNSHNQRPDLDIKLIKQNNDVNFQNMNSIMKTYKKYLNIEIKKDSICNTIILAQCSRHAIVHSLGFADQKFINQINPARPRDIKLQIEPNEKIQYSSSELQFVKYAMQEFVSKLCESIYEKHNVK
;
A
#
# COMPACT_ATOMS: atom_id res chain seq x y z
N MET A 1 -21.43 11.79 8.07
CA MET A 1 -20.42 10.98 7.39
C MET A 1 -20.81 9.51 7.52
N ASN A 2 -20.99 8.83 6.40
CA ASN A 2 -21.30 7.41 6.33
C ASN A 2 -20.17 6.58 7.01
N THR A 3 -20.49 5.51 7.74
CA THR A 3 -19.50 4.56 8.29
C THR A 3 -18.60 3.92 7.24
N LEU A 4 -19.10 3.58 6.04
CA LEU A 4 -18.25 3.09 4.95
C LEU A 4 -17.22 4.14 4.54
N GLN A 5 -17.61 5.42 4.43
CA GLN A 5 -16.68 6.52 4.18
C GLN A 5 -15.59 6.60 5.27
N LYS A 6 -15.94 6.41 6.55
CA LYS A 6 -14.94 6.41 7.62
C LYS A 6 -13.94 5.26 7.49
N ILE A 7 -14.38 4.12 6.98
CA ILE A 7 -13.51 2.96 6.72
C ILE A 7 -12.55 3.30 5.56
N GLU A 8 -13.04 3.90 4.48
CA GLU A 8 -12.22 4.38 3.36
C GLU A 8 -11.20 5.43 3.79
N ASP A 9 -11.63 6.47 4.51
CA ASP A 9 -10.74 7.53 4.99
C ASP A 9 -9.60 6.99 5.87
N ARG A 10 -9.90 6.01 6.73
CA ARG A 10 -8.89 5.32 7.54
C ARG A 10 -7.92 4.51 6.68
N PHE A 11 -8.38 3.92 5.58
CA PHE A 11 -7.50 3.24 4.64
C PHE A 11 -6.54 4.22 3.96
N ASP A 12 -7.04 5.36 3.52
CA ASP A 12 -6.23 6.42 2.92
C ASP A 12 -5.19 6.98 3.91
N GLU A 13 -5.57 7.16 5.18
CA GLU A 13 -4.64 7.54 6.24
C GLU A 13 -3.54 6.48 6.43
N HIS A 14 -3.90 5.20 6.50
CA HIS A 14 -2.91 4.12 6.59
C HIS A 14 -1.97 4.13 5.38
N LEU A 15 -2.48 4.32 4.16
CA LEU A 15 -1.66 4.37 2.96
C LEU A 15 -0.73 5.60 2.93
N ARG A 16 -1.16 6.73 3.51
CA ARG A 16 -0.32 7.93 3.66
C ARG A 16 0.91 7.66 4.53
N THR A 17 0.75 6.92 5.63
CA THR A 17 1.92 6.52 6.46
C THR A 17 2.91 5.65 5.69
N VAL A 18 2.44 4.85 4.72
CA VAL A 18 3.33 4.11 3.83
C VAL A 18 4.05 5.04 2.85
N ASP A 19 3.40 6.10 2.34
CA ASP A 19 4.06 7.08 1.46
C ASP A 19 5.18 7.83 2.19
N GLU A 20 4.98 8.14 3.48
CA GLU A 20 6.01 8.73 4.34
C GLU A 20 7.21 7.78 4.47
N LEU A 21 6.98 6.47 4.63
CA LEU A 21 8.05 5.47 4.65
C LEU A 21 8.76 5.34 3.30
N ILE A 22 8.03 5.39 2.19
CA ILE A 22 8.59 5.34 0.82
C ILE A 22 9.48 6.57 0.55
N SER A 23 9.16 7.71 1.17
CA SER A 23 9.88 8.98 1.02
C SER A 23 10.80 9.33 2.19
N PHE A 24 11.06 8.37 3.08
CA PHE A 24 11.81 8.58 4.32
C PHE A 24 13.21 9.15 4.07
N ASP A 25 13.90 8.70 3.01
CA ASP A 25 15.21 9.21 2.63
C ASP A 25 15.19 10.71 2.32
N LYS A 26 14.15 11.19 1.64
CA LYS A 26 13.95 12.62 1.36
C LYS A 26 13.70 13.40 2.64
N ILE A 27 12.88 12.89 3.55
CA ILE A 27 12.58 13.55 4.82
C ILE A 27 13.88 13.77 5.62
N ILE A 28 14.74 12.76 5.71
CA ILE A 28 16.02 12.86 6.40
C ILE A 28 16.96 13.84 5.70
N LEU A 29 17.06 13.78 4.36
CA LEU A 29 17.91 14.70 3.60
C LEU A 29 17.45 16.15 3.75
N ASP A 30 16.14 16.41 3.71
CA ASP A 30 15.57 17.75 3.87
C ASP A 30 15.87 18.31 5.27
N LEU A 31 15.75 17.48 6.32
CA LEU A 31 16.15 17.87 7.68
C LEU A 31 17.63 18.25 7.76
N CYS A 32 18.52 17.41 7.20
CA CYS A 32 19.96 17.69 7.19
C CYS A 32 20.31 18.95 6.40
N ILE A 33 19.72 19.13 5.22
CA ILE A 33 19.90 20.31 4.36
C ILE A 33 19.49 21.57 5.13
N ASN A 34 18.29 21.58 5.72
CA ASN A 34 17.80 22.73 6.47
C ASN A 34 18.69 23.08 7.67
N HIS A 35 19.20 22.08 8.40
CA HIS A 35 20.13 22.33 9.51
C HIS A 35 21.46 22.91 9.05
N ILE A 36 22.02 22.40 7.95
CA ILE A 36 23.28 22.89 7.39
C ILE A 36 23.10 24.32 6.85
N GLU A 37 21.99 24.60 6.16
CA GLU A 37 21.65 25.94 5.68
C GLU A 37 21.56 26.94 6.83
N ASN A 38 20.79 26.61 7.87
CA ASN A 38 20.66 27.48 9.04
C ASN A 38 22.00 27.72 9.75
N LEU A 39 22.85 26.69 9.86
CA LEU A 39 24.20 26.86 10.40
C LEU A 39 25.03 27.81 9.53
N ASN A 40 24.99 27.61 8.22
CA ASN A 40 25.74 28.41 7.27
C ASN A 40 25.33 29.89 7.31
N GLU A 41 24.03 30.17 7.36
CA GLU A 41 23.51 31.53 7.51
C GLU A 41 23.92 32.15 8.84
N ARG A 42 23.88 31.40 9.95
CA ARG A 42 24.35 31.89 11.26
C ARG A 42 25.85 32.20 11.30
N LEU A 43 26.68 31.48 10.54
CA LEU A 43 28.10 31.77 10.43
C LEU A 43 28.36 33.04 9.63
N LYS A 44 27.60 33.25 8.54
CA LYS A 44 27.67 34.46 7.70
C LYS A 44 27.16 35.72 8.42
N SER A 45 26.01 35.62 9.06
CA SER A 45 25.34 36.75 9.72
C SER A 45 25.66 36.89 11.20
N GLY A 46 26.58 36.07 11.72
CA GLY A 46 26.94 36.04 13.13
C GLY A 46 27.89 37.17 13.54
N PRO A 47 28.20 37.32 14.84
CA PRO A 47 29.06 38.40 15.34
C PRO A 47 30.47 38.43 14.75
N PHE A 48 30.95 37.29 14.24
CA PHE A 48 32.27 37.13 13.63
C PHE A 48 32.26 37.18 12.10
N GLU A 49 31.07 37.28 11.47
CA GLU A 49 30.88 37.41 10.01
C GLU A 49 31.83 36.53 9.18
N ILE A 50 31.75 35.22 9.36
CA ILE A 50 32.67 34.29 8.69
C ILE A 50 32.33 34.25 7.21
N ASN A 51 33.18 34.87 6.39
CA ASN A 51 33.01 34.97 4.94
C ASN A 51 33.97 34.07 4.14
N ASN A 52 34.94 33.43 4.79
CA ASN A 52 35.86 32.54 4.10
C ASN A 52 35.14 31.22 3.74
N PRO A 53 35.03 30.86 2.44
CA PRO A 53 34.33 29.65 2.01
C PRO A 53 34.84 28.35 2.63
N LEU A 54 36.11 28.31 3.05
CA LEU A 54 36.71 27.13 3.71
C LEU A 54 36.09 26.82 5.08
N TYR A 55 35.49 27.81 5.73
CA TYR A 55 34.80 27.64 7.02
C TYR A 55 33.27 27.58 6.88
N LEU A 56 32.76 27.76 5.66
CA LEU A 56 31.34 27.65 5.35
C LEU A 56 30.97 26.22 4.94
N ALA A 57 29.71 25.85 5.13
CA ALA A 57 29.21 24.51 4.84
C ALA A 57 28.64 24.37 3.41
N GLU A 58 28.94 25.31 2.52
CA GLU A 58 28.37 25.39 1.16
C GLU A 58 28.68 24.15 0.31
N GLY A 59 29.92 23.66 0.36
CA GLY A 59 30.31 22.44 -0.37
C GLY A 59 29.55 21.20 0.11
N THR A 60 29.41 21.04 1.43
CA THR A 60 28.62 19.96 2.03
C THR A 60 27.14 20.08 1.66
N LEU A 61 26.59 21.29 1.70
CA LEU A 61 25.21 21.57 1.33
C LEU A 61 24.93 21.20 -0.14
N GLN A 62 25.81 21.61 -1.04
CA GLN A 62 25.68 21.29 -2.46
C GLN A 62 25.75 19.78 -2.69
N THR A 63 26.67 19.09 -2.01
CA THR A 63 26.78 17.63 -2.06
C THR A 63 25.47 16.95 -1.61
N MET A 64 24.89 17.40 -0.48
CA MET A 64 23.62 16.86 0.02
C MET A 64 22.45 17.10 -0.95
N LYS A 65 22.36 18.30 -1.54
CA LYS A 65 21.35 18.62 -2.57
C LYS A 65 21.48 17.72 -3.79
N THR A 66 22.71 17.51 -4.27
CA THR A 66 23.00 16.58 -5.38
C THR A 66 22.64 15.14 -5.03
N VAL A 67 22.89 14.67 -3.80
CA VAL A 67 22.47 13.33 -3.34
C VAL A 67 20.94 13.19 -3.37
N ARG A 68 20.21 14.22 -2.91
CA ARG A 68 18.74 14.25 -2.92
C ARG A 68 18.17 14.25 -4.33
N GLU A 69 18.66 15.13 -5.20
CA GLU A 69 18.20 15.29 -6.59
C GLU A 69 18.39 14.02 -7.41
N ASN A 70 19.53 13.34 -7.23
CA ASN A 70 19.85 12.10 -7.93
C ASN A 70 19.25 10.84 -7.27
N ASN A 71 18.52 10.98 -6.16
CA ASN A 71 18.01 9.86 -5.36
C ASN A 71 19.10 8.82 -5.01
N SER A 72 20.32 9.26 -4.73
CA SER A 72 21.50 8.37 -4.65
C SER A 72 21.41 7.35 -3.50
N LEU A 73 20.66 7.64 -2.43
CA LEU A 73 20.45 6.72 -1.31
C LEU A 73 19.39 5.64 -1.59
N ARG A 74 18.57 5.83 -2.62
CA ARG A 74 17.38 5.00 -2.85
C ARG A 74 17.69 3.54 -3.11
N ILE A 75 18.83 3.25 -3.74
CA ILE A 75 19.31 1.86 -3.96
C ILE A 75 19.53 1.14 -2.61
N LYS A 76 20.01 1.86 -1.59
CA LYS A 76 20.24 1.31 -0.25
C LYS A 76 18.94 1.00 0.49
N TYR A 77 17.86 1.72 0.17
CA TYR A 77 16.54 1.56 0.77
C TYR A 77 15.59 0.66 -0.03
N LEU A 78 16.07 0.00 -1.09
CA LEU A 78 15.24 -0.89 -1.91
C LEU A 78 14.58 -2.02 -1.10
N SER A 79 15.22 -2.49 -0.04
CA SER A 79 14.64 -3.47 0.89
C SER A 79 13.42 -2.93 1.65
N MET A 80 13.38 -1.61 1.94
CA MET A 80 12.22 -0.98 2.60
C MET A 80 10.99 -0.95 1.70
N PHE A 81 11.15 -0.88 0.38
CA PHE A 81 10.01 -0.89 -0.55
C PHE A 81 9.23 -2.21 -0.49
N ASN A 82 9.92 -3.34 -0.29
CA ASN A 82 9.24 -4.61 -0.07
C ASN A 82 8.45 -4.63 1.25
N SER A 83 8.98 -4.03 2.32
CA SER A 83 8.24 -3.86 3.57
C SER A 83 7.01 -2.95 3.39
N CYS A 84 7.13 -1.89 2.60
CA CYS A 84 6.01 -1.01 2.25
C CYS A 84 4.91 -1.77 1.48
N LEU A 85 5.27 -2.63 0.53
CA LEU A 85 4.30 -3.51 -0.14
C LEU A 85 3.57 -4.41 0.86
N VAL A 86 4.32 -5.03 1.78
CA VAL A 86 3.75 -5.93 2.79
C VAL A 86 2.75 -5.17 3.67
N LEU A 87 3.04 -3.93 4.06
CA LEU A 87 2.13 -3.07 4.81
C LEU A 87 0.88 -2.69 4.00
N GLN A 88 1.03 -2.21 2.76
CA GLN A 88 -0.11 -1.86 1.89
C GLN A 88 -1.08 -3.04 1.72
N VAL A 89 -0.55 -4.22 1.39
CA VAL A 89 -1.37 -5.43 1.24
C VAL A 89 -2.05 -5.79 2.56
N SER A 90 -1.36 -5.67 3.69
CA SER A 90 -1.93 -5.99 5.00
C SER A 90 -3.08 -5.04 5.35
N TYR A 91 -2.90 -3.73 5.14
CA TYR A 91 -3.97 -2.74 5.33
C TYR A 91 -5.15 -2.98 4.39
N PHE A 92 -4.89 -3.31 3.13
CA PHE A 92 -5.94 -3.67 2.18
C PHE A 92 -6.75 -4.88 2.63
N THR A 93 -6.10 -5.97 3.04
CA THR A 93 -6.83 -7.15 3.52
C THR A 93 -7.68 -6.85 4.76
N SER A 94 -7.16 -6.01 5.67
CA SER A 94 -7.90 -5.57 6.85
C SER A 94 -9.09 -4.69 6.48
N ILE A 95 -8.95 -3.80 5.50
CA ILE A 95 -10.04 -2.89 5.14
C ILE A 95 -11.18 -3.62 4.45
N VAL A 96 -10.87 -4.56 3.57
CA VAL A 96 -11.88 -5.40 2.93
C VAL A 96 -12.63 -6.25 3.96
N ASP A 97 -11.93 -6.82 4.96
CA ASP A 97 -12.59 -7.54 6.06
C ASP A 97 -13.53 -6.62 6.87
N ASP A 98 -13.11 -5.38 7.15
CA ASP A 98 -13.93 -4.42 7.90
C ASP A 98 -15.15 -3.94 7.11
N ILE A 99 -15.01 -3.69 5.80
CA ILE A 99 -16.14 -3.41 4.90
C ILE A 99 -17.12 -4.57 4.97
N PHE A 100 -16.66 -5.81 4.78
CA PHE A 100 -17.51 -6.99 4.82
C PHE A 100 -18.28 -7.10 6.14
N LYS A 101 -17.57 -7.02 7.27
CA LYS A 101 -18.20 -7.06 8.61
C LYS A 101 -19.24 -5.96 8.77
N HIS A 102 -18.91 -4.73 8.37
CA HIS A 102 -19.82 -3.62 8.48
C HIS A 102 -21.11 -3.85 7.67
N THR A 103 -20.98 -4.29 6.43
CA THR A 103 -22.13 -4.58 5.55
C THR A 103 -23.02 -5.66 6.15
N ILE A 104 -22.46 -6.79 6.59
CA ILE A 104 -23.26 -7.87 7.21
C ILE A 104 -23.98 -7.36 8.46
N TYR A 105 -23.28 -6.62 9.33
CA TYR A 105 -23.88 -6.05 10.53
C TYR A 105 -25.08 -5.15 10.19
N ARG A 106 -24.92 -4.26 9.21
CA ARG A 106 -25.99 -3.36 8.76
C ARG A 106 -27.20 -4.12 8.22
N LEU A 107 -26.97 -5.10 7.35
CA LEU A 107 -28.02 -5.94 6.77
C LEU A 107 -28.82 -6.69 7.85
N ASN A 108 -28.14 -7.21 8.87
CA ASN A 108 -28.78 -7.85 10.02
C ASN A 108 -29.61 -6.86 10.85
N SER A 109 -29.05 -5.69 11.16
CA SER A 109 -29.75 -4.67 11.97
C SER A 109 -31.02 -4.16 11.29
N HIS A 110 -31.09 -4.21 9.97
CA HIS A 110 -32.29 -3.82 9.20
C HIS A 110 -33.18 -5.02 8.84
N ASN A 111 -32.90 -6.20 9.39
CA ASN A 111 -33.61 -7.45 9.13
C ASN A 111 -33.70 -7.83 7.64
N GLN A 112 -32.75 -7.37 6.83
CA GLN A 112 -32.69 -7.66 5.39
C GLN A 112 -32.09 -9.04 5.11
N ARG A 113 -31.17 -9.50 5.97
CA ARG A 113 -30.50 -10.80 5.88
C ARG A 113 -30.22 -11.41 7.27
N PRO A 114 -31.24 -11.65 8.12
CA PRO A 114 -31.05 -12.16 9.48
C PRO A 114 -30.37 -13.54 9.53
N ASP A 115 -30.28 -14.24 8.39
CA ASP A 115 -29.53 -15.49 8.20
C ASP A 115 -28.01 -15.31 8.35
N LEU A 116 -27.48 -14.09 8.22
CA LEU A 116 -26.05 -13.83 8.12
C LEU A 116 -25.41 -13.41 9.46
N ASP A 117 -25.25 -14.30 10.43
CA ASP A 117 -24.49 -13.95 11.65
C ASP A 117 -22.97 -13.98 11.43
N ILE A 118 -22.31 -12.83 11.60
CA ILE A 118 -20.84 -12.67 11.50
C ILE A 118 -20.09 -13.65 12.42
N LYS A 119 -20.60 -13.88 13.64
CA LYS A 119 -19.93 -14.78 14.60
C LYS A 119 -19.92 -16.21 14.07
N LEU A 120 -21.05 -16.68 13.54
CA LEU A 120 -21.18 -18.01 12.94
C LEU A 120 -20.32 -18.13 11.67
N ILE A 121 -20.32 -17.10 10.82
CA ILE A 121 -19.50 -17.07 9.60
C ILE A 121 -18.01 -17.20 9.93
N LYS A 122 -17.53 -16.51 10.97
CA LYS A 122 -16.12 -16.59 11.39
C LYS A 122 -15.77 -17.90 12.10
N GLN A 123 -16.65 -18.41 12.96
CA GLN A 123 -16.41 -19.67 13.69
C GLN A 123 -16.27 -20.87 12.75
N ASN A 124 -16.95 -20.84 11.61
CA ASN A 124 -16.83 -21.89 10.60
C ASN A 124 -15.54 -21.80 9.76
N ASN A 125 -14.64 -20.84 10.03
CA ASN A 125 -13.45 -20.53 9.22
C ASN A 125 -13.77 -20.31 7.73
N ASP A 126 -15.02 -19.93 7.43
CA ASP A 126 -15.57 -19.88 6.08
C ASP A 126 -15.12 -18.63 5.31
N VAL A 127 -14.45 -17.69 5.99
CA VAL A 127 -14.07 -16.38 5.46
C VAL A 127 -12.61 -16.06 5.75
N ASN A 128 -11.86 -15.82 4.68
CA ASN A 128 -10.48 -15.38 4.71
C ASN A 128 -10.23 -14.38 3.56
N PHE A 129 -9.71 -13.20 3.87
CA PHE A 129 -9.44 -12.15 2.87
C PHE A 129 -7.96 -12.06 2.44
N GLN A 130 -7.16 -13.09 2.71
CA GLN A 130 -5.72 -13.13 2.37
C GLN A 130 -5.42 -13.09 0.86
N ASN A 131 -6.33 -13.57 0.02
CA ASN A 131 -6.15 -13.58 -1.44
C ASN A 131 -7.44 -13.19 -2.15
N MET A 132 -7.32 -12.56 -3.31
CA MET A 132 -8.44 -11.99 -4.05
C MET A 132 -9.50 -13.03 -4.45
N ASN A 133 -9.11 -14.27 -4.77
CA ASN A 133 -10.08 -15.31 -5.10
C ASN A 133 -10.99 -15.64 -3.89
N SER A 134 -10.43 -15.66 -2.69
CA SER A 134 -11.23 -15.81 -1.47
C SER A 134 -12.13 -14.61 -1.23
N ILE A 135 -11.62 -13.37 -1.43
CA ILE A 135 -12.42 -12.14 -1.36
C ILE A 135 -13.64 -12.24 -2.29
N MET A 136 -13.41 -12.52 -3.58
CA MET A 136 -14.46 -12.64 -4.59
C MET A 136 -15.50 -13.69 -4.23
N LYS A 137 -15.07 -14.88 -3.78
CA LYS A 137 -15.97 -15.97 -3.35
C LYS A 137 -16.82 -15.57 -2.16
N THR A 138 -16.21 -14.96 -1.14
CA THR A 138 -16.91 -14.52 0.08
C THR A 138 -17.95 -13.45 -0.25
N TYR A 139 -17.59 -12.42 -1.00
CA TYR A 139 -18.52 -11.34 -1.38
C TYR A 139 -19.67 -11.85 -2.25
N LYS A 140 -19.39 -12.76 -3.18
CA LYS A 140 -20.45 -13.41 -3.99
C LYS A 140 -21.37 -14.27 -3.12
N LYS A 141 -20.81 -15.13 -2.26
CA LYS A 141 -21.58 -16.07 -1.41
C LYS A 141 -22.51 -15.33 -0.44
N TYR A 142 -21.99 -14.36 0.30
CA TYR A 142 -22.74 -13.77 1.42
C TYR A 142 -23.47 -12.48 1.02
N LEU A 143 -22.89 -11.65 0.17
CA LEU A 143 -23.44 -10.34 -0.21
C LEU A 143 -24.04 -10.33 -1.62
N ASN A 144 -23.95 -11.43 -2.37
CA ASN A 144 -24.35 -11.49 -3.78
C ASN A 144 -23.68 -10.39 -4.63
N ILE A 145 -22.46 -9.98 -4.26
CA ILE A 145 -21.69 -8.97 -5.02
C ILE A 145 -20.68 -9.70 -5.89
N GLU A 146 -20.78 -9.52 -7.20
CA GLU A 146 -19.85 -10.10 -8.16
C GLU A 146 -18.76 -9.09 -8.48
N ILE A 147 -17.56 -9.37 -7.98
CA ILE A 147 -16.37 -8.55 -8.23
C ILE A 147 -15.81 -8.95 -9.60
N LYS A 148 -15.74 -7.98 -10.52
CA LYS A 148 -15.17 -8.20 -11.85
C LYS A 148 -13.64 -8.38 -11.77
N LYS A 149 -13.12 -9.35 -12.50
CA LYS A 149 -11.67 -9.57 -12.62
C LYS A 149 -11.12 -8.78 -13.80
N ASP A 150 -10.61 -7.58 -13.52
CA ASP A 150 -9.96 -6.66 -14.47
C ASP A 150 -8.44 -6.52 -14.19
N SER A 151 -7.77 -5.58 -14.86
CA SER A 151 -6.32 -5.36 -14.69
C SER A 151 -5.95 -4.88 -13.29
N ILE A 152 -6.80 -4.06 -12.66
CA ILE A 152 -6.65 -3.59 -11.27
C ILE A 152 -6.70 -4.79 -10.32
N CYS A 153 -7.72 -5.64 -10.45
CA CYS A 153 -7.86 -6.86 -9.67
C CYS A 153 -6.65 -7.79 -9.86
N ASN A 154 -6.16 -7.94 -11.09
CA ASN A 154 -4.97 -8.72 -11.40
C ASN A 154 -3.69 -8.14 -10.77
N THR A 155 -3.55 -6.81 -10.73
CA THR A 155 -2.45 -6.12 -10.06
C THR A 155 -2.48 -6.35 -8.55
N ILE A 156 -3.66 -6.34 -7.92
CA ILE A 156 -3.81 -6.67 -6.50
C ILE A 156 -3.45 -8.14 -6.23
N ILE A 157 -3.84 -9.07 -7.11
CA ILE A 157 -3.44 -10.48 -7.01
C ILE A 157 -1.91 -10.60 -7.01
N LEU A 158 -1.23 -9.91 -7.93
CA LEU A 158 0.23 -9.87 -7.96
C LEU A 158 0.81 -9.33 -6.63
N ALA A 159 0.27 -8.23 -6.10
CA ALA A 159 0.73 -7.65 -4.84
C ALA A 159 0.56 -8.62 -3.65
N GLN A 160 -0.60 -9.29 -3.55
CA GLN A 160 -0.88 -10.28 -2.51
C GLN A 160 0.06 -11.49 -2.59
N CYS A 161 0.28 -12.04 -3.79
CA CYS A 161 1.24 -13.11 -4.01
C CYS A 161 2.67 -12.65 -3.67
N SER A 162 3.02 -11.41 -4.01
CA SER A 162 4.34 -10.85 -3.75
C SER A 162 4.59 -10.68 -2.26
N ARG A 163 3.59 -10.22 -1.48
CA ARG A 163 3.65 -10.22 -0.01
C ARG A 163 3.99 -11.61 0.53
N HIS A 164 3.31 -12.65 0.05
CA HIS A 164 3.58 -14.02 0.51
C HIS A 164 5.03 -14.43 0.20
N ALA A 165 5.51 -14.20 -1.02
CA ALA A 165 6.87 -14.53 -1.41
C ALA A 165 7.94 -13.73 -0.64
N ILE A 166 7.69 -12.44 -0.37
CA ILE A 166 8.57 -11.59 0.45
C ILE A 166 8.66 -12.11 1.88
N VAL A 167 7.54 -12.47 2.50
CA VAL A 167 7.50 -12.89 3.91
C VAL A 167 7.97 -14.34 4.09
N HIS A 168 7.67 -15.24 3.15
CA HIS A 168 7.85 -16.68 3.35
C HIS A 168 8.90 -17.33 2.43
N SER A 169 9.21 -16.73 1.27
CA SER A 169 10.13 -17.27 0.27
C SER A 169 11.38 -16.40 0.12
N LEU A 170 11.76 -15.66 1.17
CA LEU A 170 12.91 -14.72 1.18
C LEU A 170 12.87 -13.66 0.06
N GLY A 171 11.68 -13.40 -0.50
CA GLY A 171 11.49 -12.48 -1.61
C GLY A 171 11.81 -13.05 -2.99
N PHE A 172 11.91 -14.37 -3.16
CA PHE A 172 12.09 -14.99 -4.47
C PHE A 172 10.77 -15.48 -5.09
N ALA A 173 10.67 -15.35 -6.41
CA ALA A 173 9.55 -15.84 -7.21
C ALA A 173 9.64 -17.37 -7.39
N ASP A 174 9.21 -18.12 -6.38
CA ASP A 174 9.12 -19.58 -6.47
C ASP A 174 8.03 -20.05 -7.45
N GLN A 175 8.01 -21.36 -7.75
CA GLN A 175 7.02 -21.93 -8.67
C GLN A 175 5.57 -21.73 -8.20
N LYS A 176 5.33 -21.71 -6.88
CA LYS A 176 4.00 -21.48 -6.32
C LYS A 176 3.55 -20.05 -6.62
N PHE A 177 4.41 -19.06 -6.42
CA PHE A 177 4.19 -17.67 -6.79
C PHE A 177 3.88 -17.52 -8.28
N ILE A 178 4.72 -18.08 -9.16
CA ILE A 178 4.53 -18.01 -10.61
C ILE A 178 3.18 -18.60 -11.02
N ASN A 179 2.83 -19.77 -10.49
CA ASN A 179 1.55 -20.42 -10.76
C ASN A 179 0.34 -19.58 -10.31
N GLN A 180 0.47 -18.84 -9.20
CA GLN A 180 -0.60 -17.97 -8.70
C GLN A 180 -0.79 -16.71 -9.53
N ILE A 181 0.29 -16.12 -10.06
CA ILE A 181 0.19 -14.86 -10.82
C ILE A 181 -0.04 -15.06 -12.31
N ASN A 182 0.29 -16.23 -12.88
CA ASN A 182 0.05 -16.54 -14.29
C ASN A 182 -1.41 -16.34 -14.75
N PRO A 183 -2.44 -16.77 -14.01
CA PRO A 183 -3.84 -16.53 -14.39
C PRO A 183 -4.31 -15.09 -14.13
N ALA A 184 -3.47 -14.21 -13.59
CA ALA A 184 -3.76 -12.80 -13.36
C ALA A 184 -3.09 -11.96 -14.45
N ARG A 185 -3.58 -12.05 -15.69
CA ARG A 185 -3.14 -11.25 -16.85
C ARG A 185 -4.38 -10.66 -17.57
N PRO A 186 -4.31 -9.44 -18.12
CA PRO A 186 -3.17 -8.51 -18.08
C PRO A 186 -2.99 -7.88 -16.69
N ARG A 187 -1.76 -7.44 -16.40
CA ARG A 187 -1.38 -6.61 -15.24
C ARG A 187 -0.79 -5.31 -15.77
N ASP A 188 -0.74 -4.30 -14.94
CA ASP A 188 -0.16 -3.00 -15.33
C ASP A 188 1.30 -2.86 -14.89
N ILE A 189 1.74 -3.67 -13.93
CA ILE A 189 3.13 -3.72 -13.44
C ILE A 189 3.65 -5.16 -13.43
N LYS A 190 4.98 -5.31 -13.49
CA LYS A 190 5.68 -6.61 -13.51
C LYS A 190 5.04 -7.60 -14.48
N LEU A 191 5.00 -7.20 -15.75
CA LEU A 191 4.37 -7.96 -16.83
C LEU A 191 5.02 -9.34 -17.00
N GLN A 192 6.33 -9.41 -16.78
CA GLN A 192 7.15 -10.60 -16.80
C GLN A 192 7.85 -10.74 -15.46
N ILE A 193 7.82 -11.95 -14.90
CA ILE A 193 8.59 -12.35 -13.72
C ILE A 193 9.06 -13.77 -13.98
N GLU A 194 10.36 -14.00 -13.89
CA GLU A 194 10.97 -15.30 -14.12
C GLU A 194 11.06 -16.12 -12.82
N PRO A 195 11.06 -17.46 -12.90
CA PRO A 195 11.29 -18.30 -11.73
C PRO A 195 12.63 -17.97 -11.05
N ASN A 196 12.63 -17.94 -9.71
CA ASN A 196 13.77 -17.56 -8.85
C ASN A 196 14.24 -16.11 -9.02
N GLU A 197 13.49 -15.26 -9.71
CA GLU A 197 13.76 -13.82 -9.72
C GLU A 197 13.51 -13.23 -8.32
N LYS A 198 14.38 -12.30 -7.90
CA LYS A 198 14.16 -11.56 -6.66
C LYS A 198 13.08 -10.51 -6.87
N ILE A 199 12.00 -10.60 -6.11
CA ILE A 199 10.90 -9.66 -6.13
C ILE A 199 11.37 -8.35 -5.48
N GLN A 200 11.41 -7.29 -6.28
CA GLN A 200 11.77 -5.95 -5.83
C GLN A 200 10.81 -4.94 -6.43
N TYR A 201 10.26 -4.06 -5.59
CA TYR A 201 9.36 -3.01 -6.04
C TYR A 201 10.09 -1.66 -6.04
N SER A 202 9.80 -0.84 -7.03
CA SER A 202 10.12 0.58 -7.07
C SER A 202 9.00 1.40 -6.44
N SER A 203 9.29 2.64 -6.03
CA SER A 203 8.27 3.57 -5.50
C SER A 203 7.10 3.76 -6.47
N SER A 204 7.35 3.90 -7.78
CA SER A 204 6.27 4.08 -8.77
C SER A 204 5.38 2.83 -8.87
N GLU A 205 5.96 1.64 -8.82
CA GLU A 205 5.17 0.39 -8.75
C GLU A 205 4.35 0.33 -7.45
N LEU A 206 4.89 0.76 -6.30
CA LEU A 206 4.13 0.83 -5.05
C LEU A 206 3.00 1.85 -5.09
N GLN A 207 3.22 3.00 -5.72
CA GLN A 207 2.16 4.00 -5.94
C GLN A 207 1.05 3.44 -6.83
N PHE A 208 1.41 2.64 -7.83
CA PHE A 208 0.42 1.97 -8.67
C PHE A 208 -0.36 0.89 -7.90
N VAL A 209 0.30 0.08 -7.07
CA VAL A 209 -0.37 -0.90 -6.19
C VAL A 209 -1.34 -0.19 -5.24
N LYS A 210 -0.90 0.91 -4.62
CA LYS A 210 -1.73 1.76 -3.77
C LYS A 210 -2.98 2.23 -4.52
N TYR A 211 -2.81 2.83 -5.70
CA TYR A 211 -3.90 3.29 -6.56
C TYR A 211 -4.89 2.16 -6.86
N ALA A 212 -4.38 0.99 -7.29
CA ALA A 212 -5.23 -0.16 -7.61
C ALA A 212 -6.08 -0.61 -6.40
N MET A 213 -5.49 -0.63 -5.21
CA MET A 213 -6.20 -0.98 -3.97
C MET A 213 -7.26 0.06 -3.58
N GLN A 214 -6.95 1.35 -3.70
CA GLN A 214 -7.91 2.43 -3.43
C GLN A 214 -9.09 2.38 -4.40
N GLU A 215 -8.82 2.24 -5.69
CA GLU A 215 -9.84 2.13 -6.72
C GLU A 215 -10.74 0.91 -6.48
N PHE A 216 -10.14 -0.24 -6.12
CA PHE A 216 -10.91 -1.43 -5.79
C PHE A 216 -11.82 -1.23 -4.57
N VAL A 217 -11.31 -0.62 -3.50
CA VAL A 217 -12.08 -0.35 -2.28
C VAL A 217 -13.25 0.57 -2.58
N SER A 218 -13.02 1.65 -3.33
CA SER A 218 -14.06 2.59 -3.74
C SER A 218 -15.16 1.90 -4.56
N LYS A 219 -14.78 1.15 -5.62
CA LYS A 219 -15.74 0.37 -6.44
C LYS A 219 -16.53 -0.66 -5.62
N LEU A 220 -15.89 -1.26 -4.63
CA LEU A 220 -16.52 -2.24 -3.75
C LEU A 220 -17.57 -1.57 -2.85
N CYS A 221 -17.26 -0.43 -2.26
CA CYS A 221 -18.20 0.37 -1.48
C CYS A 221 -19.38 0.85 -2.33
N GLU A 222 -19.12 1.33 -3.55
CA GLU A 222 -20.17 1.70 -4.51
C GLU A 222 -21.09 0.51 -4.81
N SER A 223 -20.53 -0.66 -5.12
CA SER A 223 -21.30 -1.88 -5.39
C SER A 223 -22.16 -2.31 -4.20
N ILE A 224 -21.67 -2.14 -2.96
CA ILE A 224 -22.43 -2.40 -1.74
C ILE A 224 -23.58 -1.40 -1.60
N TYR A 225 -23.31 -0.12 -1.84
CA TYR A 225 -24.31 0.94 -1.76
C TYR A 225 -25.43 0.71 -2.78
N GLU A 226 -25.10 0.45 -4.04
CA GLU A 226 -26.07 0.18 -5.10
C GLU A 226 -26.93 -1.05 -4.80
N LYS A 227 -26.31 -2.12 -4.31
CA LYS A 227 -27.01 -3.40 -4.12
C LYS A 227 -27.86 -3.47 -2.87
N HIS A 228 -27.41 -2.84 -1.78
CA HIS A 228 -28.00 -3.01 -0.45
C HIS A 228 -28.50 -1.71 0.18
N ASN A 229 -28.29 -0.56 -0.48
CA ASN A 229 -28.58 0.78 0.06
C ASN A 229 -27.92 1.01 1.43
N VAL A 230 -26.76 0.39 1.65
CA VAL A 230 -25.98 0.57 2.86
C VAL A 230 -25.19 1.86 2.69
N LYS A 231 -25.70 2.93 3.31
CA LYS A 231 -24.88 4.07 3.70
C LYS A 231 -24.02 3.58 4.87
#